data_AF-A0A7C1SGY1-F1
#
_entry.id   AF-A0A7C1SGY1-F1
#
_cell.length_a   1.000
_cell.length_b   1.000
_cell.length_c   1.000
_cell.angle_alpha   90.00
_cell.angle_beta   90.00
_cell.angle_gamma   90.00
#
_symmetry.space_group_name_H-M   'P 1'
#
loop_
_entity.id
_entity.type
_entity.pdbx_description
1 polymer ?
#
loop_
_entity_poly.entity_id
_entity_poly.type
_entity_poly.pdbx_seq_one_letter_code
_entity_poly.pdbx_strand_id
1 'polypeptide(L)'
;MSDLNDPRVLFAAERTLLAWNRTSISLMAFGFVIERFGLFLELSGREEIKVFQRHISFFVGESFVLLAAFIAIFSIWQHKRILRSLRPVEIPSGYNLYAGVWVNGIIGFLGIALSVYLARGFL
;
A
#
# COMPACT_ATOMS: atom_id res chain seq x y z
N MET A 1 19.02 10.07 19.47
CA MET A 1 18.00 11.12 19.68
C MET A 1 18.23 12.18 18.61
N SER A 2 17.20 12.76 17.98
CA SER A 2 17.42 13.85 17.01
C SER A 2 17.79 15.13 17.76
N ASP A 3 19.01 15.65 17.54
CA ASP A 3 19.49 16.86 18.22
C ASP A 3 18.94 18.16 17.62
N LEU A 4 18.05 18.08 16.62
CA LEU A 4 17.67 19.21 15.78
C LEU A 4 16.61 20.17 16.39
N ASN A 5 15.82 19.76 17.39
CA ASN A 5 14.83 20.64 18.07
C ASN A 5 13.91 21.40 17.09
N ASP A 6 13.66 20.82 15.91
CA ASP A 6 12.98 21.49 14.80
C ASP A 6 11.68 20.75 14.44
N PRO A 7 10.50 21.40 14.54
CA PRO A 7 9.23 20.84 14.10
C PRO A 7 9.20 20.36 12.64
N ARG A 8 10.11 20.83 11.78
CA ARG A 8 10.24 20.38 10.39
C ARG A 8 10.59 18.90 10.27
N VAL A 9 11.20 18.30 11.29
CA VAL A 9 11.52 16.86 11.30
C VAL A 9 10.24 16.02 11.27
N LEU A 10 9.22 16.43 12.02
CA LEU A 10 7.91 15.77 12.00
C LEU A 10 7.27 15.85 10.61
N PHE A 11 7.20 17.05 10.02
CA PHE A 11 6.63 17.24 8.68
C PHE A 11 7.43 16.52 7.58
N ALA A 12 8.74 16.34 7.76
CA ALA A 12 9.53 15.49 6.87
C ALA A 12 9.13 14.01 6.99
N ALA A 13 8.93 13.52 8.22
CA ALA A 13 8.48 12.15 8.47
C ALA A 13 7.06 11.87 7.94
N GLU A 14 6.18 12.88 7.92
CA GLU A 14 4.86 12.74 7.31
C GLU A 14 4.90 12.75 5.79
N ARG A 15 5.73 13.59 5.18
CA ARG A 15 5.90 13.58 3.73
C ARG A 15 6.41 12.23 3.23
N THR A 16 7.32 11.60 3.97
CA THR A 16 7.75 10.24 3.62
C THR A 16 6.60 9.24 3.76
N LEU A 17 5.80 9.31 4.83
CA LEU A 17 4.61 8.46 5.01
C LEU A 17 3.58 8.64 3.87
N LEU A 18 3.33 9.88 3.42
CA LEU A 18 2.43 10.16 2.31
C LEU A 18 3.01 9.70 0.96
N ALA A 19 4.32 9.73 0.79
CA ALA A 19 4.97 9.13 -0.38
C ALA A 19 4.80 7.60 -0.39
N TRP A 20 4.99 6.92 0.74
CA TRP A 20 4.70 5.48 0.87
C TRP A 20 3.24 5.16 0.58
N ASN A 21 2.32 6.00 1.04
CA ASN A 21 0.89 5.88 0.77
C ASN A 21 0.58 5.90 -0.74
N ARG A 22 1.07 6.93 -1.45
CA ARG A 22 0.88 7.07 -2.89
C ARG A 22 1.45 5.88 -3.65
N THR A 23 2.67 5.44 -3.31
CA THR A 23 3.29 4.26 -3.92
C THR A 23 2.44 3.02 -3.72
N SER A 24 1.91 2.81 -2.50
CA SER A 24 1.05 1.67 -2.19
C SER A 24 -0.24 1.68 -3.02
N ILE A 25 -0.92 2.82 -3.10
CA ILE A 25 -2.15 2.95 -3.92
C ILE A 25 -1.85 2.68 -5.39
N SER A 26 -0.77 3.25 -5.93
CA SER A 26 -0.39 3.05 -7.33
C SER A 26 -0.09 1.58 -7.65
N LEU A 27 0.66 0.89 -6.77
CA LEU A 27 0.94 -0.54 -6.93
C LEU A 27 -0.34 -1.37 -6.83
N MET A 28 -1.25 -1.03 -5.92
CA MET A 28 -2.52 -1.74 -5.74
C MET A 28 -3.42 -1.59 -6.97
N ALA A 29 -3.56 -0.37 -7.49
CA ALA A 29 -4.34 -0.10 -8.70
C ALA A 29 -3.73 -0.82 -9.92
N PHE A 30 -2.41 -0.79 -10.07
CA PHE A 30 -1.73 -1.48 -11.16
C PHE A 30 -1.88 -3.01 -11.07
N GLY A 31 -1.71 -3.58 -9.88
CA GLY A 31 -1.91 -5.01 -9.64
C GLY A 31 -3.33 -5.46 -9.96
N PHE A 32 -4.33 -4.68 -9.56
CA PHE A 32 -5.73 -4.95 -9.90
C PHE A 32 -5.98 -4.94 -11.42
N VAL A 33 -5.41 -3.98 -12.15
CA VAL A 33 -5.53 -3.93 -13.61
C VAL A 33 -4.89 -5.15 -14.27
N ILE A 34 -3.70 -5.58 -13.80
CA ILE A 34 -3.02 -6.77 -14.33
C ILE A 34 -3.85 -8.04 -14.10
N GLU A 35 -4.41 -8.24 -12.90
CA GLU A 35 -5.27 -9.39 -12.61
C GLU A 35 -6.45 -9.45 -13.57
N ARG A 36 -7.14 -8.30 -13.75
CA ARG A 36 -8.32 -8.21 -14.61
C ARG A 36 -8.01 -8.32 -16.10
N PHE A 37 -6.77 -8.08 -16.51
CA PHE A 37 -6.37 -8.22 -17.91
C PHE A 37 -6.53 -9.66 -18.41
N GLY A 38 -6.30 -10.65 -17.55
CA GLY A 38 -6.52 -12.06 -17.89
C GLY A 38 -7.99 -12.37 -18.20
N LEU A 39 -8.92 -11.83 -17.41
CA LEU A 39 -10.37 -11.98 -17.63
C LEU A 39 -10.81 -11.28 -18.93
N PHE A 40 -10.23 -10.11 -19.22
CA PHE A 40 -10.49 -9.39 -20.46
C PHE A 40 -10.09 -10.22 -21.70
N LEU A 41 -8.93 -10.89 -21.66
CA LEU A 41 -8.47 -11.77 -22.74
C LEU A 41 -9.35 -13.02 -22.89
N GLU A 42 -9.84 -13.57 -21.77
CA GLU A 42 -10.75 -14.71 -21.75
C GLU A 42 -12.06 -14.41 -22.49
N LEU A 43 -12.67 -13.26 -22.18
CA LEU A 43 -13.89 -12.75 -22.83
C LEU A 43 -13.68 -12.41 -24.31
N SER A 44 -12.43 -12.19 -24.74
CA SER A 44 -12.09 -11.84 -26.12
C SER A 44 -11.94 -13.05 -27.07
N GLY A 45 -12.19 -14.29 -26.61
CA GLY A 45 -12.40 -15.44 -27.50
C GLY A 45 -11.19 -16.25 -27.97
N ARG A 46 -9.95 -15.99 -27.51
CA ARG A 46 -8.71 -16.68 -27.99
C ARG A 46 -8.32 -17.95 -27.21
N GLU A 47 -8.98 -19.10 -27.42
CA GLU A 47 -9.05 -20.25 -26.48
C GLU A 47 -7.74 -20.92 -26.01
N GLU A 48 -6.77 -21.15 -26.89
CA GLU A 48 -5.60 -22.01 -26.55
C GLU A 48 -4.55 -21.32 -25.67
N ILE A 49 -4.53 -19.97 -25.65
CA ILE A 49 -3.57 -19.17 -24.87
C ILE A 49 -4.20 -18.69 -23.53
N LYS A 50 -5.51 -18.92 -23.31
CA LYS A 50 -6.30 -18.31 -22.22
C LYS A 50 -5.87 -18.72 -20.82
N VAL A 51 -5.71 -20.03 -20.58
CA VAL A 51 -5.55 -20.56 -19.21
C VAL A 51 -4.20 -20.12 -18.62
N PHE A 52 -3.12 -20.27 -19.38
CA PHE A 52 -1.78 -19.88 -18.94
C PHE A 52 -1.65 -18.36 -18.72
N GLN A 53 -2.18 -17.54 -19.63
CA GLN A 53 -2.19 -16.07 -19.47
C GLN A 53 -3.04 -15.64 -18.27
N ARG A 54 -4.20 -16.28 -18.04
CA ARG A 54 -5.08 -15.99 -16.89
C ARG A 54 -4.37 -16.26 -15.57
N HIS A 55 -3.70 -17.40 -15.44
CA HIS A 55 -2.92 -17.75 -14.25
C HIS A 55 -1.77 -16.76 -14.01
N ILE A 56 -1.01 -16.42 -15.05
CA ILE A 56 0.09 -15.44 -14.93
C ILE A 56 -0.44 -14.08 -14.52
N SER A 57 -1.47 -13.56 -15.20
CA SER A 57 -2.10 -12.28 -14.85
C SER A 57 -2.59 -12.26 -13.41
N PHE A 58 -3.20 -13.36 -12.94
CA PHE A 58 -3.62 -13.51 -11.56
C PHE A 58 -2.43 -13.44 -10.59
N PHE A 59 -1.41 -14.30 -10.74
CA PHE A 59 -0.26 -14.32 -9.84
C PHE A 59 0.51 -13.00 -9.82
N VAL A 60 0.71 -12.39 -10.99
CA VAL A 60 1.39 -11.09 -11.09
C VAL A 60 0.55 -10.02 -10.42
N GLY A 61 -0.72 -9.86 -10.81
CA GLY A 61 -1.60 -8.83 -10.25
C GLY A 61 -1.77 -8.95 -8.73
N GLU A 62 -1.98 -10.17 -8.24
CA GLU A 62 -2.09 -10.49 -6.82
C GLU A 62 -0.81 -10.14 -6.05
N SER A 63 0.38 -10.46 -6.60
CA SER A 63 1.66 -10.12 -5.98
C SER A 63 1.84 -8.60 -5.81
N PHE A 64 1.38 -7.80 -6.78
CA PHE A 64 1.42 -6.34 -6.69
C PHE A 64 0.47 -5.80 -5.63
N VAL A 65 -0.75 -6.36 -5.50
CA VAL A 65 -1.72 -5.98 -4.46
C VAL A 65 -1.19 -6.33 -3.06
N LEU A 66 -0.63 -7.53 -2.88
CA LEU A 66 -0.02 -7.96 -1.63
C LEU A 66 1.20 -7.11 -1.26
N LEU A 67 2.07 -6.81 -2.23
CA LEU A 67 3.21 -5.93 -2.04
C LEU A 67 2.76 -4.53 -1.62
N ALA A 68 1.72 -3.99 -2.26
CA ALA A 68 1.13 -2.70 -1.90
C ALA A 68 0.60 -2.68 -0.46
N ALA A 69 -0.15 -3.72 -0.06
CA ALA A 69 -0.67 -3.85 1.30
C ALA A 69 0.47 -3.96 2.33
N PHE A 70 1.49 -4.75 2.02
CA PHE A 70 2.69 -4.87 2.85
C PHE A 70 3.40 -3.52 3.02
N ILE A 71 3.63 -2.79 1.93
CA ILE A 71 4.28 -1.47 1.96
C ILE A 71 3.47 -0.48 2.79
N ALA A 72 2.13 -0.46 2.64
CA ALA A 72 1.27 0.40 3.43
C ALA A 72 1.41 0.11 4.93
N ILE A 73 1.41 -1.15 5.35
CA ILE A 73 1.56 -1.55 6.76
C ILE A 73 2.99 -1.27 7.25
N PHE A 74 4.00 -1.57 6.45
CA PHE A 74 5.41 -1.34 6.78
C PHE A 74 5.70 0.16 7.00
N SER A 75 5.06 1.04 6.22
CA SER A 75 5.18 2.49 6.36
C SER A 75 4.73 2.98 7.73
N ILE A 76 3.71 2.34 8.33
CA ILE A 76 3.24 2.64 9.69
C ILE A 76 4.31 2.28 10.72
N TRP A 77 4.94 1.11 10.57
CA TRP A 77 6.01 0.68 11.47
C TRP A 77 7.20 1.64 11.41
N GLN A 78 7.63 2.00 10.20
CA GLN A 78 8.71 2.95 9.97
C GLN A 78 8.37 4.34 10.56
N HIS A 79 7.16 4.84 10.32
CA HIS A 79 6.72 6.13 10.85
C HIS A 79 6.65 6.12 12.38
N LYS A 80 6.11 5.07 13.00
CA LYS A 80 6.10 4.90 14.46
C LYS A 80 7.51 4.84 15.04
N ARG A 81 8.47 4.22 14.34
CA ARG A 81 9.87 4.19 14.77
C ARG A 81 10.48 5.59 14.78
N ILE A 82 10.19 6.41 13.78
CA ILE A 82 10.63 7.81 13.73
C ILE A 82 9.96 8.63 14.83
N LEU A 83 8.64 8.50 15.02
CA LEU A 83 7.91 9.22 16.07
C LEU A 83 8.47 8.94 17.48
N ARG A 84 8.88 7.68 17.77
CA ARG A 84 9.51 7.34 19.05
C ARG A 84 10.87 7.99 19.27
N SER A 85 11.53 8.47 18.21
CA SER A 85 12.82 9.15 18.29
C SER A 85 12.72 10.67 18.47
N LEU A 86 11.51 11.24 18.28
CA LEU A 86 11.24 12.67 18.38
C LEU A 86 11.08 13.11 19.84
N ARG A 87 11.52 14.34 20.13
CA ARG A 87 11.32 14.99 21.43
C ARG A 87 9.96 15.70 21.46
N PRO A 88 9.34 15.88 22.64
CA PRO A 88 8.06 16.60 22.78
C PRO A 88 8.07 18.02 22.19
N VAL A 89 9.23 18.68 22.17
CA VAL A 89 9.42 20.03 21.60
C VAL A 89 9.33 20.08 20.07
N GLU A 90 9.52 18.94 19.39
CA GLU A 90 9.45 18.84 17.93
C GLU A 90 8.00 18.60 17.44
N ILE A 91 7.04 18.47 18.35
CA ILE A 91 5.62 18.22 18.05
C ILE A 91 4.82 19.52 18.27
N PRO A 92 4.30 20.15 17.22
CA PRO A 92 3.42 21.31 17.36
C PRO A 92 2.19 20.98 18.21
N SER A 93 1.78 21.89 19.09
CA SER A 93 0.60 21.72 19.96
C SER A 93 -0.67 21.50 19.12
N GLY A 94 -1.40 20.42 19.38
CA GLY A 94 -2.66 20.09 18.71
C GLY A 94 -2.51 19.33 17.38
N TYR A 95 -1.29 18.93 16.99
CA TYR A 95 -1.07 18.19 15.76
C TYR A 95 -1.49 16.72 15.87
N ASN A 96 -2.25 16.21 14.89
CA ASN A 96 -2.75 14.83 14.90
C ASN A 96 -1.74 13.84 14.28
N LEU A 97 -0.89 13.25 15.13
CA LEU A 97 0.13 12.28 14.76
C LEU A 97 -0.44 10.94 14.24
N TYR A 98 -1.72 10.65 14.48
CA TYR A 98 -2.32 9.36 14.16
C TYR A 98 -3.00 9.35 12.78
N ALA A 99 -3.29 10.50 12.18
CA ALA A 99 -4.02 10.59 10.92
C ALA A 99 -3.35 9.78 9.80
N GLY A 100 -2.05 9.98 9.58
CA GLY A 100 -1.30 9.24 8.56
C GLY A 100 -1.24 7.72 8.83
N VAL A 101 -1.17 7.33 10.11
CA VAL A 101 -1.19 5.93 10.54
C VAL A 101 -2.53 5.27 10.22
N TRP A 102 -3.64 5.95 10.52
CA TRP A 102 -4.98 5.46 10.20
C TRP A 102 -5.20 5.29 8.70
N VAL A 103 -4.81 6.29 7.90
CA VAL A 103 -4.98 6.22 6.44
C VAL A 103 -4.21 5.04 5.85
N ASN A 104 -2.92 4.86 6.21
CA ASN A 104 -2.14 3.73 5.71
C ASN A 104 -2.65 2.38 6.26
N GLY A 105 -3.18 2.37 7.49
CA GLY A 105 -3.80 1.17 8.08
C GLY A 105 -5.04 0.73 7.32
N ILE A 106 -5.92 1.69 6.99
CA ILE A 106 -7.11 1.44 6.17
C ILE A 106 -6.73 0.92 4.79
N ILE A 107 -5.73 1.53 4.13
CA ILE A 107 -5.29 1.07 2.81
C ILE A 107 -4.68 -0.33 2.86
N GLY A 108 -3.85 -0.62 3.87
CA GLY A 108 -3.30 -1.97 4.07
C GLY A 108 -4.40 -3.00 4.28
N PHE A 109 -5.40 -2.68 5.12
CA PHE A 109 -6.56 -3.54 5.35
C PHE A 109 -7.38 -3.75 4.08
N LEU A 110 -7.71 -2.69 3.34
CA LEU A 110 -8.44 -2.76 2.08
C LEU A 110 -7.65 -3.57 1.03
N GLY A 111 -6.33 -3.47 1.03
CA GLY A 111 -5.46 -4.27 0.18
C GLY A 111 -5.53 -5.77 0.46
N ILE A 112 -5.48 -6.14 1.73
CA ILE A 112 -5.65 -7.53 2.15
C ILE A 112 -7.06 -8.03 1.80
N ALA A 113 -8.09 -7.22 2.06
CA ALA A 113 -9.45 -7.56 1.72
C ALA A 113 -9.63 -7.75 0.20
N LEU A 114 -9.00 -6.89 -0.61
CA LEU A 114 -8.99 -6.99 -2.06
C LEU A 114 -8.28 -8.27 -2.52
N SER A 115 -7.10 -8.57 -1.98
CA SER A 115 -6.36 -9.81 -2.23
C SER A 115 -7.21 -11.06 -1.94
N VAL A 116 -7.87 -11.11 -0.77
CA VAL A 116 -8.79 -12.22 -0.43
C VAL A 116 -9.95 -12.31 -1.43
N TYR A 117 -10.50 -11.17 -1.85
CA TYR A 117 -11.57 -11.14 -2.85
C TYR A 117 -11.10 -11.65 -4.22
N LEU A 118 -9.93 -11.23 -4.70
CA LEU A 118 -9.36 -11.68 -5.97
C LEU A 118 -9.05 -13.18 -5.92
N ALA A 119 -8.45 -13.67 -4.83
CA ALA A 119 -8.16 -15.09 -4.64
C ALA A 119 -9.43 -15.94 -4.65
N ARG A 120 -10.52 -15.48 -4.03
CA ARG A 120 -11.83 -16.17 -4.07
C ARG A 120 -12.50 -16.13 -5.44
N GLY A 121 -12.25 -15.11 -6.25
CA GLY A 121 -12.78 -15.03 -7.61
C GLY A 121 -12.03 -15.91 -8.62
N PHE A 122 -10.84 -16.39 -8.25
CA PHE A 122 -10.03 -17.28 -9.06
C PHE A 122 -10.24 -18.77 -8.72
N LEU A 123 -10.52 -19.09 -7.45
CA LEU A 123 -10.89 -20.43 -6.97
C LEU A 123 -12.32 -20.81 -7.38
#